data_AF-A0A975F5H8-F1
#
_entry.id   AF-A0A975F5H8-F1
#
_cell.length_a   1.000
_cell.length_b   1.000
_cell.length_c   1.000
_cell.angle_alpha   90.00
_cell.angle_beta   90.00
_cell.angle_gamma   90.00
#
_symmetry.space_group_name_H-M   'P 1'
#
loop_
_entity.id
_entity.type
_entity.pdbx_description
1 polymer ?
#
loop_
_entity_poly.entity_id
_entity_poly.type
_entity_poly.pdbx_seq_one_letter_code
_entity_poly.pdbx_strand_id
1 'polypeptide(L)'
;MFPPFPEKEAFDECLRMIEELKAKTLVIKQISKVSEERSDHGIMLGVLVCKDSASGKVVVLRTLSGISRSLKPLDTAGKRVRTEIKTVYVDPIVPPQKISSALLQNDKEIHDLTEKIKYLKPLRKGANGKYADPEGEEKKLIEKRNFLCRQSQQKVFDLYFFHCADGKIRSLNEICGLKNRAADAAQTDAHLYAAQAADAASKNAPLCAARILGAEKFPPTGTGECCAPKLLNFAFMHSLVPLSLCEVFYDADNKGKPPSQPSSLSANIRDSYVAHAPCDKRCALILPGILGLNILYRDNSIIVINKQSGLLSVPGRGIQKQDCAVNRLRRLFPNCIAQPSVHRLDMETSGLMVLAFTEDAHRNLCLQFEKGLVKKRYTALLDGNLYEKRVEDHGQMELYFRLDINNRPHQIWDEIHGKKAVTRWDIIGLENYTAPDGSLKKATRVIFTPLTGRTHQLRLASNDIHGFDTPIIGDSLYGKCMDGERLLLHAHYLSFDHPETGNTVEFTCPCPF
;
A
#
# COMPACT_ATOMS: atom_id res chain seq x y z
N MET A 1 3.45 -4.67 7.58
CA MET A 1 2.24 -4.63 6.73
C MET A 1 1.35 -5.73 7.24
N PHE A 2 0.04 -5.48 7.30
CA PHE A 2 -0.92 -6.46 7.83
C PHE A 2 -1.17 -7.60 6.82
N PRO A 3 -1.28 -8.88 7.25
CA PRO A 3 -1.61 -10.00 6.37
C PRO A 3 -3.07 -9.91 5.90
N PRO A 4 -3.36 -9.82 4.58
CA PRO A 4 -4.73 -9.57 4.10
C PRO A 4 -5.73 -10.72 4.31
N PHE A 5 -5.23 -11.92 4.60
CA PHE A 5 -6.01 -13.15 4.81
C PHE A 5 -5.58 -13.85 6.10
N PRO A 6 -6.44 -14.68 6.72
CA PRO A 6 -6.05 -15.55 7.82
C PRO A 6 -4.79 -16.36 7.50
N GLU A 7 -3.93 -16.59 8.50
CA GLU A 7 -2.64 -17.25 8.28
C GLU A 7 -2.65 -18.75 8.61
N LYS A 8 -3.58 -19.21 9.45
CA LYS A 8 -3.53 -20.54 10.10
C LYS A 8 -3.42 -21.72 9.11
N GLU A 9 -4.34 -21.84 8.15
CA GLU A 9 -4.34 -22.97 7.21
C GLU A 9 -3.12 -22.95 6.29
N ALA A 10 -2.74 -21.77 5.81
CA ALA A 10 -1.55 -21.60 4.98
C ALA A 10 -0.26 -21.87 5.77
N PHE A 11 -0.22 -21.56 7.07
CA PHE A 11 0.91 -21.87 7.94
C PHE A 11 1.09 -23.38 8.10
N ASP A 12 0.01 -24.13 8.31
CA ASP A 12 0.07 -25.60 8.40
C ASP A 12 0.52 -26.24 7.07
N GLU A 13 0.17 -25.66 5.93
CA GLU A 13 0.69 -26.07 4.62
C GLU A 13 2.17 -25.66 4.40
N CYS A 14 2.63 -24.53 4.95
CA CYS A 14 4.05 -24.16 4.96
C CYS A 14 4.88 -25.20 5.71
N LEU A 15 4.41 -25.66 6.88
CA LEU A 15 5.10 -26.70 7.67
C LEU A 15 5.19 -28.02 6.89
N ARG A 16 4.09 -28.47 6.27
CA ARG A 16 4.11 -29.65 5.39
C ARG A 16 5.08 -29.50 4.21
N MET A 17 5.13 -28.33 3.58
CA MET A 17 6.09 -28.06 2.52
C MET A 17 7.54 -28.15 3.02
N ILE A 18 7.82 -27.71 4.25
CA ILE A 18 9.14 -27.82 4.88
C ILE A 18 9.49 -29.29 5.17
N GLU A 19 8.53 -30.09 5.64
CA GLU A 19 8.73 -31.54 5.83
C GLU A 19 9.06 -32.24 4.51
N GLU A 20 8.36 -31.91 3.42
CA GLU A 20 8.65 -32.44 2.08
C GLU A 20 10.06 -32.05 1.59
N LEU A 21 10.51 -30.82 1.88
CA LEU A 21 11.88 -30.36 1.58
C LEU A 21 12.91 -31.14 2.39
N LYS A 22 12.67 -31.37 3.68
CA LYS A 22 13.55 -32.17 4.57
C LYS A 22 13.60 -33.63 4.14
N ALA A 23 12.46 -34.20 3.73
CA ALA A 23 12.33 -35.57 3.23
C ALA A 23 12.85 -35.73 1.79
N LYS A 24 13.24 -34.64 1.11
CA LYS A 24 13.68 -34.61 -0.29
C LYS A 24 12.64 -35.12 -1.29
N THR A 25 11.36 -35.09 -0.93
CA THR A 25 10.24 -35.34 -1.86
C THR A 25 9.84 -34.06 -2.61
N LEU A 26 10.28 -32.91 -2.11
CA LEU A 26 10.25 -31.62 -2.79
C LEU A 26 11.67 -31.07 -2.86
N VAL A 27 12.06 -30.47 -3.99
CA VAL A 27 13.38 -29.86 -4.15
C VAL A 27 13.29 -28.43 -4.67
N ILE A 28 14.29 -27.63 -4.28
CA ILE A 28 14.47 -26.26 -4.74
C ILE A 28 15.49 -26.28 -5.86
N LYS A 29 15.02 -26.09 -7.09
CA LYS A 29 15.89 -26.09 -8.28
C LYS A 29 16.30 -24.66 -8.61
N GLN A 30 17.61 -24.44 -8.81
CA GLN A 30 18.11 -23.20 -9.35
C GLN A 30 17.79 -23.11 -10.85
N ILE A 31 17.19 -22.00 -11.28
CA ILE A 31 16.76 -21.74 -12.66
C ILE A 31 17.48 -20.56 -13.32
N SER A 32 18.21 -19.75 -12.55
CA SER A 32 19.08 -18.69 -13.07
C SER A 32 20.28 -18.44 -12.14
N LYS A 33 21.23 -17.59 -12.57
CA LYS A 33 22.36 -17.20 -11.72
C LYS A 33 21.83 -16.51 -10.45
N VAL A 34 22.30 -16.98 -9.29
CA VAL A 34 22.04 -16.34 -8.00
C VAL A 34 23.04 -15.19 -7.88
N SER A 35 22.57 -14.00 -7.50
CA SER A 35 23.46 -12.87 -7.19
C SER A 35 24.37 -13.24 -6.01
N GLU A 36 25.65 -12.89 -6.07
CA GLU A 36 26.63 -13.17 -5.00
C GLU A 36 26.15 -12.67 -3.62
N GLU A 37 25.38 -11.57 -3.56
CA GLU A 37 24.78 -11.05 -2.32
C GLU A 37 23.73 -11.98 -1.65
N ARG A 38 23.29 -13.05 -2.34
CA ARG A 38 22.22 -13.96 -1.88
C ARG A 38 22.65 -15.42 -1.76
N SER A 39 23.94 -15.74 -1.91
CA SER A 39 24.42 -17.11 -1.76
C SER A 39 24.17 -17.67 -0.37
N ASP A 40 24.24 -16.82 0.66
CA ASP A 40 24.23 -17.22 2.08
C ASP A 40 22.93 -16.87 2.83
N HIS A 41 21.87 -16.47 2.11
CA HIS A 41 20.61 -16.05 2.72
C HIS A 41 19.54 -17.14 2.57
N GLY A 42 18.84 -17.44 3.68
CA GLY A 42 17.61 -18.25 3.65
C GLY A 42 16.54 -17.62 2.75
N ILE A 43 15.50 -18.39 2.47
CA ILE A 43 14.44 -18.04 1.54
C ILE A 43 13.11 -17.88 2.26
N MET A 44 12.23 -17.03 1.76
CA MET A 44 10.83 -17.07 2.16
C MET A 44 10.12 -18.14 1.35
N LEU A 45 9.45 -19.03 2.06
CA LEU A 45 8.44 -19.94 1.54
C LEU A 45 7.09 -19.27 1.68
N GLY A 46 6.22 -19.41 0.69
CA GLY A 46 4.87 -18.86 0.80
C GLY A 46 3.82 -19.83 0.30
N VAL A 47 2.70 -19.84 1.00
CA VAL A 47 1.53 -20.64 0.67
C VAL A 47 0.28 -19.78 0.63
N LEU A 48 -0.56 -20.01 -0.37
CA LEU A 48 -1.90 -19.48 -0.45
C LEU A 48 -2.90 -20.62 -0.63
N VAL A 49 -3.74 -20.83 0.37
CA VAL A 49 -4.89 -21.74 0.29
C VAL A 49 -6.03 -20.98 -0.38
N CYS A 50 -6.57 -21.57 -1.43
CA CYS A 50 -7.65 -21.00 -2.22
C CYS A 50 -8.82 -21.97 -2.37
N LYS A 51 -9.97 -21.41 -2.76
CA LYS A 51 -11.10 -22.16 -3.29
C LYS A 51 -11.28 -21.86 -4.76
N ASP A 52 -11.40 -22.90 -5.58
CA ASP A 52 -11.80 -22.75 -6.98
C ASP A 52 -13.26 -22.29 -7.05
N SER A 53 -13.49 -21.14 -7.68
CA SER A 53 -14.82 -20.54 -7.77
C SER A 53 -15.84 -21.41 -8.52
N ALA A 54 -15.39 -22.22 -9.48
CA ALA A 54 -16.26 -23.06 -10.31
C ALA A 54 -16.51 -24.42 -9.68
N SER A 55 -15.45 -25.09 -9.20
CA SER A 55 -15.57 -26.45 -8.66
C SER A 55 -15.80 -26.50 -7.15
N GLY A 56 -15.58 -25.40 -6.43
CA GLY A 56 -15.63 -25.33 -4.98
C GLY A 56 -14.49 -26.08 -4.27
N LYS A 57 -13.56 -26.69 -5.01
CA LYS A 57 -12.46 -27.49 -4.46
C LYS A 57 -11.36 -26.60 -3.90
N VAL A 58 -10.69 -27.10 -2.86
CA VAL A 58 -9.52 -26.44 -2.28
C VAL A 58 -8.30 -26.66 -3.17
N VAL A 59 -7.59 -25.56 -3.45
CA VAL A 59 -6.34 -25.54 -4.22
C VAL A 59 -5.27 -24.87 -3.36
N VAL A 60 -4.11 -25.52 -3.22
CA VAL A 60 -2.99 -24.99 -2.43
C VAL A 60 -1.90 -24.53 -3.38
N LEU A 61 -1.64 -23.22 -3.38
CA LEU A 61 -0.58 -22.61 -4.16
C LEU A 61 0.67 -22.49 -3.29
N ARG A 62 1.82 -22.97 -3.78
CA ARG A 62 3.10 -22.93 -3.08
C ARG A 62 4.14 -22.21 -3.92
N THR A 63 4.93 -21.33 -3.31
CA THR A 63 6.04 -20.63 -3.99
C THR A 63 7.19 -20.33 -3.03
N LEU A 64 8.25 -19.75 -3.58
CA LEU A 64 9.40 -19.25 -2.85
C LEU A 64 9.68 -17.80 -3.28
N SER A 65 10.33 -16.99 -2.46
CA SER A 65 10.66 -15.60 -2.84
C SER A 65 11.78 -15.51 -3.87
N GLY A 66 11.67 -14.55 -4.79
CA GLY A 66 12.67 -14.26 -5.82
C GLY A 66 12.44 -15.01 -7.13
N ILE A 67 13.40 -14.83 -8.05
CA ILE A 67 13.31 -15.27 -9.45
C ILE A 67 14.26 -16.43 -9.81
N SER A 68 15.24 -16.72 -8.96
CA SER A 68 16.35 -17.61 -9.33
C SER A 68 16.15 -19.08 -8.97
N ARG A 69 15.08 -19.39 -8.25
CA ARG A 69 14.76 -20.74 -7.76
C ARG A 69 13.30 -21.08 -8.07
N SER A 70 12.99 -22.35 -8.21
CA SER A 70 11.61 -22.86 -8.28
C SER A 70 11.45 -24.15 -7.47
N LEU A 71 10.24 -24.41 -7.00
CA LEU A 71 9.87 -25.66 -6.34
C LEU A 71 9.60 -26.72 -7.42
N LYS A 72 10.19 -27.91 -7.25
CA LYS A 72 9.96 -29.07 -8.11
C LYS A 72 9.65 -30.29 -7.25
N PRO A 73 8.43 -30.85 -7.31
CA PRO A 73 8.13 -32.12 -6.63
C PRO A 73 8.94 -33.24 -7.28
N LEU A 74 9.41 -34.18 -6.47
CA LEU A 74 10.02 -35.43 -6.91
C LEU A 74 9.03 -36.56 -6.69
N ASP A 75 8.83 -37.39 -7.72
CA ASP A 75 8.03 -38.59 -7.59
C ASP A 75 8.84 -39.66 -6.85
N THR A 76 8.23 -40.35 -5.89
CA THR A 76 8.87 -41.47 -5.17
C THR A 76 8.58 -42.84 -5.80
N ALA A 77 7.69 -42.97 -6.81
CA ALA A 77 7.42 -44.27 -7.45
C ALA A 77 6.62 -44.24 -8.79
N GLY A 78 6.39 -43.11 -9.44
CA GLY A 78 5.56 -43.06 -10.65
C GLY A 78 4.04 -43.17 -10.38
N LYS A 79 3.60 -43.11 -9.12
CA LYS A 79 2.19 -43.32 -8.74
C LYS A 79 1.58 -42.07 -8.11
N ARG A 80 0.49 -41.59 -8.72
CA ARG A 80 -0.36 -40.51 -8.21
C ARG A 80 -0.91 -40.85 -6.83
N VAL A 81 -0.44 -40.17 -5.79
CA VAL A 81 -1.19 -40.05 -4.54
C VAL A 81 -2.39 -39.14 -4.81
N ARG A 82 -3.61 -39.67 -4.69
CA ARG A 82 -4.84 -38.87 -4.71
C ARG A 82 -4.93 -38.09 -3.40
N THR A 83 -4.44 -36.87 -3.37
CA THR A 83 -4.90 -35.86 -2.41
C THR A 83 -6.14 -35.18 -2.99
N GLU A 84 -7.19 -35.00 -2.19
CA GLU A 84 -8.39 -34.24 -2.59
C GLU A 84 -8.06 -32.78 -2.93
N ILE A 85 -6.94 -32.28 -2.38
CA ILE A 85 -6.38 -30.94 -2.59
C ILE A 85 -5.41 -30.99 -3.79
N LYS A 86 -5.63 -30.09 -4.76
CA LYS A 86 -4.71 -29.87 -5.88
C LYS A 86 -3.61 -28.89 -5.44
N THR A 87 -2.39 -29.38 -5.26
CA THR A 87 -1.21 -28.54 -4.99
C THR A 87 -0.63 -28.01 -6.30
N VAL A 88 -0.33 -26.71 -6.37
CA VAL A 88 0.28 -26.04 -7.52
C VAL A 88 1.53 -25.29 -7.08
N TYR A 89 2.63 -25.49 -7.79
CA TYR A 89 3.89 -24.77 -7.56
C TYR A 89 3.95 -23.56 -8.50
N VAL A 90 3.93 -22.36 -7.93
CA VAL A 90 3.86 -21.10 -8.67
C VAL A 90 5.27 -20.60 -8.97
N ASP A 91 5.61 -20.53 -10.26
CA ASP A 91 6.87 -20.00 -10.79
C ASP A 91 6.91 -18.45 -10.72
N PRO A 92 8.08 -17.81 -10.95
CA PRO A 92 8.19 -16.34 -11.06
C PRO A 92 7.20 -15.74 -12.08
N ILE A 93 6.71 -14.52 -11.82
CA ILE A 93 5.74 -13.84 -12.71
C ILE A 93 6.38 -13.59 -14.07
N VAL A 94 7.64 -13.14 -14.04
CA VAL A 94 8.43 -12.91 -15.25
C VAL A 94 9.55 -13.96 -15.31
N PRO A 95 9.66 -14.74 -16.41
CA PRO A 95 10.75 -15.68 -16.59
C PRO A 95 12.12 -15.00 -16.50
N PRO A 96 13.12 -15.61 -15.83
CA PRO A 96 14.45 -15.01 -15.66
C PRO A 96 15.12 -14.62 -16.97
N GLN A 97 14.90 -15.38 -18.04
CA GLN A 97 15.46 -15.12 -19.36
C GLN A 97 14.99 -13.77 -19.90
N LYS A 98 13.71 -13.42 -19.72
CA LYS A 98 13.17 -12.12 -20.15
C LYS A 98 13.79 -10.97 -19.36
N ILE A 99 14.01 -11.16 -18.07
CA ILE A 99 14.69 -10.18 -17.22
C ILE A 99 16.13 -9.98 -17.71
N SER A 100 16.87 -11.06 -17.96
CA SER A 100 18.23 -10.98 -18.49
C SER A 100 18.29 -10.26 -19.84
N SER A 101 17.36 -10.55 -20.75
CA SER A 101 17.26 -9.85 -22.05
C SER A 101 16.99 -8.35 -21.88
N ALA A 102 16.15 -7.95 -20.92
CA ALA A 102 15.84 -6.54 -20.65
C ALA A 102 17.04 -5.75 -20.09
N LEU A 103 17.92 -6.43 -19.32
CA LEU A 103 19.11 -5.83 -18.73
C LEU A 103 20.29 -5.74 -19.72
N LEU A 104 20.34 -6.64 -20.71
CA LEU A 104 21.51 -6.89 -21.57
C LEU A 104 22.10 -5.62 -22.22
N GLN A 105 21.25 -4.70 -22.68
CA GLN A 105 21.70 -3.51 -23.42
C GLN A 105 22.68 -2.64 -22.61
N ASN A 106 22.42 -2.47 -21.32
CA ASN A 106 23.21 -1.57 -20.46
C ASN A 106 24.17 -2.34 -19.54
N ASP A 107 24.04 -3.67 -19.44
CA ASP A 107 24.74 -4.49 -18.44
C ASP A 107 26.26 -4.35 -18.53
N LYS A 108 26.81 -4.44 -19.75
CA LYS A 108 28.24 -4.27 -20.00
C LYS A 108 28.75 -2.90 -19.55
N GLU A 109 28.05 -1.83 -19.95
CA GLU A 109 28.48 -0.47 -19.62
C GLU A 109 28.34 -0.17 -18.12
N ILE A 110 27.28 -0.66 -17.47
CA ILE A 110 27.12 -0.57 -16.02
C ILE A 110 28.26 -1.29 -15.30
N HIS A 111 28.66 -2.48 -15.78
CA HIS A 111 29.79 -3.23 -15.23
C HIS A 111 31.10 -2.47 -15.38
N ASP A 112 31.41 -1.98 -16.60
CA ASP A 112 32.61 -1.20 -16.89
C ASP A 112 32.69 0.07 -16.02
N LEU A 113 31.57 0.79 -15.87
CA LEU A 113 31.48 1.97 -15.00
C LEU A 113 31.67 1.59 -13.51
N THR A 114 31.13 0.45 -13.09
CA THR A 114 31.25 -0.01 -11.70
C THR A 114 32.69 -0.36 -11.35
N GLU A 115 33.42 -1.02 -12.24
CA GLU A 115 34.84 -1.33 -12.04
C GLU A 115 35.70 -0.06 -12.05
N LYS A 116 35.41 0.92 -12.94
CA LYS A 116 36.07 2.24 -12.91
C LYS A 116 35.85 2.96 -11.58
N ILE A 117 34.61 2.99 -11.07
CA ILE A 117 34.29 3.62 -9.78
C ILE A 117 34.99 2.88 -8.63
N LYS A 118 35.03 1.55 -8.64
CA LYS A 118 35.76 0.75 -7.65
C LYS A 118 37.25 1.05 -7.68
N TYR A 119 37.86 1.24 -8.86
CA TYR A 119 39.27 1.58 -9.00
C TYR A 119 39.60 2.98 -8.44
N LEU A 120 38.70 3.95 -8.58
CA LEU A 120 38.86 5.30 -8.02
C LEU A 120 38.70 5.34 -6.49
N LYS A 121 37.95 4.40 -5.91
CA LYS A 121 37.58 4.41 -4.47
C LYS A 121 38.79 4.32 -3.50
N PRO A 122 39.86 3.53 -3.73
CA PRO A 122 41.05 3.49 -2.88
C PRO A 122 41.94 4.73 -3.01
N LEU A 123 41.98 5.36 -4.19
CA LEU A 123 42.77 6.59 -4.46
C LEU A 123 42.28 7.80 -3.63
N ARG A 124 41.14 7.66 -2.94
CA ARG A 124 40.56 8.63 -2.00
C ARG A 124 41.34 8.81 -0.70
N LYS A 125 42.19 7.86 -0.29
CA LYS A 125 42.94 7.97 0.98
C LYS A 125 44.18 8.87 0.82
N GLY A 126 43.96 10.18 0.67
CA GLY A 126 45.00 11.17 0.97
C GLY A 126 45.33 11.17 2.47
N ALA A 127 46.56 11.58 2.82
CA ALA A 127 47.11 11.53 4.19
C ALA A 127 46.27 12.20 5.29
N ASN A 128 45.29 13.05 4.94
CA ASN A 128 44.45 13.82 5.87
C ASN A 128 42.94 13.46 5.86
N GLY A 129 42.53 12.37 5.21
CA GLY A 129 41.15 11.84 5.31
C GLY A 129 40.03 12.71 4.71
N LYS A 130 40.33 13.78 3.97
CA LYS A 130 39.33 14.59 3.25
C LYS A 130 39.08 14.07 1.82
N TYR A 131 37.84 14.20 1.36
CA TYR A 131 37.37 13.80 0.03
C TYR A 131 38.12 14.60 -1.05
N ALA A 132 38.80 13.91 -1.97
CA ALA A 132 39.46 14.52 -3.12
C ALA A 132 38.85 13.93 -4.41
N ASP A 133 37.86 14.63 -4.97
CA ASP A 133 37.39 14.45 -6.37
C ASP A 133 37.53 15.80 -7.08
N PRO A 134 38.77 16.25 -7.40
CA PRO A 134 39.03 17.63 -7.80
C PRO A 134 38.38 18.00 -9.14
N GLU A 135 38.13 17.03 -10.02
CA GLU A 135 37.60 17.22 -11.38
C GLU A 135 36.13 16.76 -11.54
N GLY A 136 35.53 16.21 -10.48
CA GLY A 136 34.16 15.70 -10.51
C GLY A 136 33.97 14.45 -11.38
N GLU A 137 35.05 13.74 -11.71
CA GLU A 137 35.03 12.60 -12.64
C GLU A 137 34.31 11.40 -11.99
N GLU A 138 34.56 11.12 -10.70
CA GLU A 138 33.85 10.07 -9.96
C GLU A 138 32.34 10.36 -9.94
N LYS A 139 31.98 11.62 -9.65
CA LYS A 139 30.57 12.07 -9.66
C LYS A 139 29.90 11.83 -11.01
N LYS A 140 30.53 12.23 -12.12
CA LYS A 140 30.00 12.02 -13.48
C LYS A 140 29.81 10.53 -13.81
N LEU A 141 30.76 9.68 -13.43
CA LEU A 141 30.67 8.23 -13.64
C LEU A 141 29.53 7.62 -12.81
N ILE A 142 29.35 8.06 -11.56
CA ILE A 142 28.24 7.62 -10.70
C ILE A 142 26.90 8.05 -11.29
N GLU A 143 26.77 9.30 -11.74
CA GLU A 143 25.56 9.82 -12.37
C GLU A 143 25.19 9.03 -13.63
N LYS A 144 26.16 8.78 -14.51
CA LYS A 144 25.97 7.98 -15.72
C LYS A 144 25.58 6.54 -15.39
N ARG A 145 26.25 5.88 -14.44
CA ARG A 145 25.90 4.53 -14.00
C ARG A 145 24.48 4.50 -13.43
N ASN A 146 24.13 5.47 -12.59
CA ASN A 146 22.81 5.54 -11.98
C ASN A 146 21.71 5.78 -13.03
N PHE A 147 21.98 6.57 -14.07
CA PHE A 147 21.07 6.76 -15.20
C PHE A 147 20.83 5.44 -15.96
N LEU A 148 21.89 4.72 -16.33
CA LEU A 148 21.78 3.43 -17.01
C LEU A 148 21.08 2.37 -16.15
N CYS A 149 21.37 2.33 -14.84
CA CYS A 149 20.68 1.46 -13.89
C CYS A 149 19.18 1.77 -13.83
N ARG A 150 18.79 3.05 -13.80
CA ARG A 150 17.37 3.47 -13.83
C ARG A 150 16.70 3.02 -15.12
N GLN A 151 17.34 3.23 -16.27
CA GLN A 151 16.81 2.79 -17.57
C GLN A 151 16.61 1.26 -17.63
N SER A 152 17.57 0.48 -17.13
CA SER A 152 17.47 -0.97 -17.03
C SER A 152 16.35 -1.41 -16.07
N GLN A 153 16.23 -0.76 -14.92
CA GLN A 153 15.20 -1.04 -13.93
C GLN A 153 13.79 -0.75 -14.47
N GLN A 154 13.62 0.35 -15.21
CA GLN A 154 12.37 0.68 -15.89
C GLN A 154 11.96 -0.44 -16.85
N LYS A 155 12.88 -0.90 -17.72
CA LYS A 155 12.60 -1.99 -18.66
C LYS A 155 12.20 -3.27 -17.96
N VAL A 156 12.83 -3.59 -16.82
CA VAL A 156 12.44 -4.76 -16.02
C VAL A 156 11.03 -4.57 -15.44
N PHE A 157 10.69 -3.38 -14.96
CA PHE A 157 9.36 -3.09 -14.40
C PHE A 157 8.25 -3.12 -15.44
N ASP A 158 8.55 -2.74 -16.69
CA ASP A 158 7.62 -2.84 -17.82
C ASP A 158 7.20 -4.29 -18.13
N LEU A 159 7.96 -5.29 -17.66
CA LEU A 159 7.62 -6.71 -17.84
C LEU A 159 6.55 -7.21 -16.86
N TYR A 160 6.30 -6.50 -15.76
CA TYR A 160 5.43 -6.99 -14.69
C TYR A 160 3.99 -6.54 -14.87
N PHE A 161 3.11 -7.53 -14.98
CA PHE A 161 1.65 -7.36 -15.00
C PHE A 161 1.03 -8.25 -13.92
N PHE A 162 -0.01 -7.73 -13.27
CA PHE A 162 -0.72 -8.40 -12.19
C PHE A 162 -2.19 -8.52 -12.53
N HIS A 163 -2.70 -9.74 -12.48
CA HIS A 163 -4.13 -10.02 -12.37
C HIS A 163 -4.59 -9.60 -10.98
N CYS A 164 -5.60 -8.75 -10.92
CA CYS A 164 -6.08 -8.14 -9.69
C CYS A 164 -7.44 -8.71 -9.28
N ALA A 165 -7.80 -8.53 -8.01
CA ALA A 165 -9.05 -9.04 -7.42
C ALA A 165 -10.33 -8.51 -8.09
N ASP A 166 -10.24 -7.36 -8.76
CA ASP A 166 -11.36 -6.76 -9.50
C ASP A 166 -11.44 -7.24 -10.96
N GLY A 167 -10.65 -8.24 -11.35
CA GLY A 167 -10.61 -8.82 -12.68
C GLY A 167 -9.79 -8.02 -13.69
N LYS A 168 -9.23 -6.88 -13.29
CA LYS A 168 -8.36 -6.07 -14.18
C LYS A 168 -6.93 -6.58 -14.16
N ILE A 169 -6.23 -6.37 -15.27
CA ILE A 169 -4.78 -6.55 -15.35
C ILE A 169 -4.15 -5.15 -15.21
N ARG A 170 -3.19 -5.01 -14.32
CA ARG A 170 -2.45 -3.75 -14.10
C ARG A 170 -0.96 -3.98 -14.21
N SER A 171 -0.24 -3.04 -14.80
CA SER A 171 1.24 -3.09 -14.79
C SER A 171 1.80 -2.62 -13.45
N LEU A 172 3.04 -3.01 -13.14
CA LEU A 172 3.74 -2.53 -11.94
C LEU A 172 3.80 -0.98 -11.90
N ASN A 173 4.04 -0.35 -13.05
CA ASN A 173 4.11 1.10 -13.15
C ASN A 173 2.77 1.78 -12.89
N GLU A 174 1.65 1.16 -13.28
CA GLU A 174 0.32 1.69 -12.99
C GLU A 174 0.02 1.63 -11.50
N ILE A 175 0.33 0.48 -10.87
CA ILE A 175 0.11 0.27 -9.44
C ILE A 175 0.98 1.25 -8.61
N CYS A 176 2.23 1.44 -9.02
CA CYS A 176 3.16 2.35 -8.33
C CYS A 176 3.01 3.83 -8.75
N GLY A 177 2.09 4.16 -9.67
CA GLY A 177 1.88 5.55 -10.13
C GLY A 177 3.07 6.15 -10.90
N LEU A 178 3.86 5.32 -11.58
CA LEU A 178 5.07 5.73 -12.31
C LEU A 178 4.79 6.22 -13.75
N LYS A 179 3.68 5.81 -14.38
CA LYS A 179 3.36 6.20 -15.78
C LYS A 179 3.04 7.68 -15.96
N ASN A 180 2.47 8.35 -14.95
CA ASN A 180 2.04 9.75 -15.06
C ASN A 180 3.17 10.76 -14.82
N ARG A 181 4.39 10.33 -14.45
CA ARG A 181 5.44 11.22 -13.92
C ARG A 181 6.58 11.51 -14.89
N ALA A 182 6.61 10.86 -16.06
CA ALA A 182 7.57 11.19 -17.11
C ALA A 182 7.28 12.54 -17.78
N ALA A 183 6.05 13.06 -17.66
CA ALA A 183 5.68 14.39 -18.11
C ALA A 183 6.07 15.49 -17.09
N ASP A 184 6.01 15.18 -15.78
CA ASP A 184 6.21 16.16 -14.70
C ASP A 184 7.68 16.35 -14.27
N ALA A 185 8.56 15.39 -14.59
CA ALA A 185 9.98 15.45 -14.23
C ALA A 185 10.78 16.53 -15.00
N ALA A 186 10.16 17.26 -15.91
CA ALA A 186 10.78 18.35 -16.66
C ALA A 186 10.81 19.69 -15.91
N GLN A 187 10.23 19.80 -14.70
CA GLN A 187 9.85 21.12 -14.16
C GLN A 187 9.99 21.39 -12.65
N THR A 188 10.84 20.69 -11.88
CA THR A 188 11.05 21.06 -10.46
C THR A 188 12.52 21.16 -10.02
N ASP A 189 12.85 22.34 -9.45
CA ASP A 189 14.17 22.74 -8.98
C ASP A 189 14.66 21.94 -7.76
N ALA A 190 15.92 21.55 -7.82
CA ALA A 190 16.61 20.62 -6.91
C ALA A 190 17.01 21.18 -5.54
N HIS A 191 16.55 22.38 -5.14
CA HIS A 191 17.16 23.10 -4.01
C HIS A 191 16.42 23.04 -2.66
N LEU A 192 15.16 22.59 -2.60
CA LEU A 192 14.38 22.62 -1.34
C LEU A 192 14.40 21.33 -0.50
N TYR A 193 14.94 20.22 -1.02
CA TYR A 193 14.94 18.92 -0.30
C TYR A 193 16.30 18.52 0.31
N ALA A 194 17.34 19.35 0.18
CA ALA A 194 18.68 19.01 0.66
C ALA A 194 18.86 19.16 2.19
N ALA A 195 17.98 19.90 2.88
CA ALA A 195 18.19 20.26 4.29
C ALA A 195 17.80 19.17 5.30
N GLN A 196 17.02 18.15 4.92
CA GLN A 196 16.56 17.09 5.84
C GLN A 196 17.25 15.73 5.62
N ALA A 197 18.12 15.62 4.62
CA ALA A 197 18.88 14.40 4.33
C ALA A 197 20.21 14.29 5.11
N ALA A 198 20.61 15.34 5.83
CA ALA A 198 21.93 15.45 6.44
C ALA A 198 22.15 14.56 7.68
N ASP A 199 21.09 14.08 8.33
CA ASP A 199 21.21 13.33 9.60
C ASP A 199 21.27 11.80 9.46
N ALA A 200 21.07 11.26 8.25
CA ALA A 200 21.04 9.80 8.01
C ALA A 200 22.39 9.21 7.55
N ALA A 201 23.45 10.01 7.45
CA ALA A 201 24.76 9.59 6.98
C ALA A 201 25.66 9.11 8.13
N SER A 202 25.23 8.07 8.86
CA SER A 202 26.07 7.42 9.86
C SER A 202 25.73 5.94 10.00
N LYS A 203 26.69 5.11 9.57
CA LYS A 203 26.87 3.66 9.79
C LYS A 203 26.21 2.68 8.80
N ASN A 204 27.08 2.11 7.95
CA ASN A 204 27.07 0.77 7.34
C ASN A 204 25.71 0.05 7.21
N ALA A 205 24.94 0.39 6.16
CA ALA A 205 23.85 -0.42 5.66
C ALA A 205 24.22 -1.03 4.28
N PRO A 206 23.86 -2.29 4.00
CA PRO A 206 24.10 -2.91 2.69
C PRO A 206 23.31 -2.20 1.58
N LEU A 207 23.86 -2.28 0.36
CA LEU A 207 23.41 -1.66 -0.91
C LEU A 207 22.03 -2.16 -1.40
N CYS A 208 20.98 -2.13 -0.58
CA CYS A 208 19.59 -2.30 -1.04
C CYS A 208 18.53 -1.89 0.00
N ALA A 209 18.68 -0.76 0.70
CA ALA A 209 17.59 -0.24 1.53
C ALA A 209 17.72 1.26 1.84
N ALA A 210 17.03 2.12 1.10
CA ALA A 210 16.73 3.48 1.53
C ALA A 210 15.21 3.68 1.55
N ARG A 211 14.72 4.03 2.75
CA ARG A 211 13.33 4.25 3.16
C ARG A 211 12.58 5.31 2.31
N ILE A 212 11.25 5.17 2.37
CA ILE A 212 10.19 5.96 1.76
C ILE A 212 10.16 7.39 2.32
N LEU A 213 9.93 8.37 1.42
CA LEU A 213 9.43 9.75 1.56
C LEU A 213 10.31 10.73 0.77
N GLY A 214 9.70 11.45 -0.19
CA GLY A 214 10.26 12.61 -0.90
C GLY A 214 11.36 12.31 -1.94
N ALA A 215 11.18 12.79 -3.17
CA ALA A 215 12.04 12.63 -4.35
C ALA A 215 12.06 11.23 -5.02
N GLU A 216 11.94 11.25 -6.36
CA GLU A 216 12.06 10.15 -7.33
C GLU A 216 12.66 8.82 -6.82
N LYS A 217 11.83 7.88 -6.35
CA LYS A 217 12.29 6.52 -6.06
C LYS A 217 11.40 5.50 -6.76
N PHE A 218 12.01 4.85 -7.76
CA PHE A 218 11.55 3.58 -8.29
C PHE A 218 11.33 2.57 -7.14
N PRO A 219 10.32 1.68 -7.24
CA PRO A 219 10.14 0.63 -6.24
C PRO A 219 11.43 -0.22 -6.14
N PRO A 220 11.71 -0.84 -4.98
CA PRO A 220 12.92 -1.64 -4.82
C PRO A 220 13.01 -2.79 -5.84
N THR A 221 14.22 -3.23 -6.16
CA THR A 221 14.43 -4.37 -7.07
C THR A 221 13.78 -5.65 -6.52
N GLY A 222 13.20 -6.45 -7.42
CA GLY A 222 12.41 -7.64 -7.07
C GLY A 222 11.03 -7.34 -6.49
N THR A 223 10.53 -6.11 -6.60
CA THR A 223 9.10 -5.82 -6.40
C THR A 223 8.29 -6.65 -7.40
N GLY A 224 7.27 -7.37 -6.90
CA GLY A 224 6.49 -8.34 -7.67
C GLY A 224 6.90 -9.80 -7.45
N GLU A 225 8.11 -10.06 -6.96
CA GLU A 225 8.66 -11.42 -6.86
C GLU A 225 8.73 -11.95 -5.41
N CYS A 226 8.09 -11.24 -4.48
CA CYS A 226 7.80 -11.77 -3.15
C CYS A 226 6.69 -12.83 -3.23
N CYS A 227 6.55 -13.68 -2.21
CA CYS A 227 5.61 -14.80 -2.27
C CYS A 227 4.16 -14.33 -2.45
N ALA A 228 3.67 -13.42 -1.60
CA ALA A 228 2.28 -12.96 -1.66
C ALA A 228 1.85 -12.39 -3.03
N PRO A 229 2.57 -11.46 -3.68
CA PRO A 229 2.24 -11.00 -5.03
C PRO A 229 2.15 -12.11 -6.08
N LYS A 230 3.06 -13.09 -6.05
CA LYS A 230 3.05 -14.22 -7.00
C LYS A 230 1.83 -15.10 -6.81
N LEU A 231 1.56 -15.46 -5.57
CA LEU A 231 0.43 -16.32 -5.19
C LEU A 231 -0.89 -15.66 -5.55
N LEU A 232 -1.06 -14.36 -5.23
CA LEU A 232 -2.28 -13.62 -5.53
C LEU A 232 -2.47 -13.38 -7.03
N ASN A 233 -1.40 -13.04 -7.75
CA ASN A 233 -1.45 -12.92 -9.21
C ASN A 233 -1.92 -14.23 -9.86
N PHE A 234 -1.33 -15.37 -9.46
CA PHE A 234 -1.73 -16.68 -9.96
C PHE A 234 -3.18 -17.00 -9.58
N ALA A 235 -3.57 -16.75 -8.33
CA ALA A 235 -4.94 -17.00 -7.87
C ALA A 235 -5.97 -16.24 -8.72
N PHE A 236 -5.78 -14.94 -8.91
CA PHE A 236 -6.72 -14.12 -9.67
C PHE A 236 -6.70 -14.44 -11.17
N MET A 237 -5.54 -14.78 -11.74
CA MET A 237 -5.43 -15.28 -13.12
C MET A 237 -6.27 -16.55 -13.35
N HIS A 238 -6.38 -17.41 -12.33
CA HIS A 238 -7.12 -18.67 -12.39
C HIS A 238 -8.49 -18.62 -11.70
N SER A 239 -9.03 -17.43 -11.41
CA SER A 239 -10.33 -17.25 -10.76
C SER A 239 -10.46 -18.02 -9.42
N LEU A 240 -9.35 -18.13 -8.69
CA LEU A 240 -9.30 -18.73 -7.36
C LEU A 240 -9.60 -17.66 -6.31
N VAL A 241 -10.42 -18.02 -5.32
CA VAL A 241 -10.72 -17.17 -4.16
C VAL A 241 -9.70 -17.44 -3.06
N PRO A 242 -8.88 -16.45 -2.65
CA PRO A 242 -7.94 -16.63 -1.57
C PRO A 242 -8.66 -16.81 -0.22
N LEU A 243 -8.26 -17.82 0.56
CA LEU A 243 -8.82 -18.11 1.88
C LEU A 243 -7.81 -17.86 3.01
N SER A 244 -6.58 -18.34 2.83
CA SER A 244 -5.51 -18.21 3.81
C SER A 244 -4.17 -17.97 3.13
N LEU A 245 -3.35 -17.05 3.65
CA LEU A 245 -2.05 -16.68 3.10
C LEU A 245 -1.03 -16.64 4.24
N CYS A 246 0.12 -17.30 4.06
CA CYS A 246 1.21 -17.25 5.01
C CYS A 246 2.56 -17.28 4.29
N GLU A 247 3.55 -16.59 4.85
CA GLU A 247 4.96 -16.74 4.48
C GLU A 247 5.75 -17.25 5.69
N VAL A 248 6.73 -18.13 5.47
CA VAL A 248 7.60 -18.68 6.51
C VAL A 248 9.05 -18.60 6.02
N PHE A 249 9.96 -18.18 6.89
CA PHE A 249 11.38 -18.20 6.57
C PHE A 249 11.93 -19.62 6.66
N TYR A 250 12.64 -20.06 5.63
CA TYR A 250 13.28 -21.36 5.56
C TYR A 250 14.75 -21.21 5.22
N ASP A 251 15.58 -21.85 6.03
CA ASP A 251 17.00 -21.98 5.80
C ASP A 251 17.40 -23.44 6.07
N ALA A 252 17.94 -24.09 5.04
CA ALA A 252 18.38 -25.47 5.14
C ALA A 252 19.69 -25.61 5.92
N ASP A 253 20.55 -24.58 5.88
CA ASP A 253 21.89 -24.61 6.45
C ASP A 253 21.98 -23.85 7.79
N ASN A 254 20.89 -23.21 8.23
CA ASN A 254 20.83 -22.38 9.45
C ASN A 254 21.90 -21.27 9.50
N LYS A 255 22.31 -20.73 8.35
CA LYS A 255 23.33 -19.67 8.20
C LYS A 255 22.74 -18.26 8.11
N GLY A 256 21.48 -18.15 7.69
CA GLY A 256 20.74 -16.92 7.47
C GLY A 256 20.02 -16.45 8.72
N LYS A 257 19.96 -15.13 8.89
CA LYS A 257 19.11 -14.52 9.92
C LYS A 257 17.67 -14.43 9.42
N PRO A 258 16.67 -14.83 10.23
CA PRO A 258 15.27 -14.64 9.86
C PRO A 258 14.95 -13.13 9.73
N PRO A 259 13.87 -12.78 9.01
CA PRO A 259 13.39 -11.40 8.94
C PRO A 259 13.17 -10.83 10.35
N SER A 260 13.52 -9.55 10.54
CA SER A 260 13.52 -8.90 11.84
C SER A 260 12.14 -8.76 12.51
N GLN A 261 11.05 -9.07 11.81
CA GLN A 261 9.69 -8.98 12.35
C GLN A 261 8.83 -10.18 11.89
N PRO A 262 8.32 -11.00 12.81
CA PRO A 262 7.24 -11.94 12.52
C PRO A 262 5.95 -11.19 12.16
N SER A 263 4.92 -11.88 11.68
CA SER A 263 3.60 -11.25 11.55
C SER A 263 3.11 -10.72 12.91
N SER A 264 2.18 -9.76 12.90
CA SER A 264 1.57 -9.22 14.13
C SER A 264 0.88 -10.29 15.00
N LEU A 265 0.68 -11.49 14.44
CA LEU A 265 0.18 -12.68 15.11
C LEU A 265 1.35 -13.67 15.28
N SER A 266 2.19 -13.41 16.27
CA SER A 266 3.15 -14.40 16.82
C SER A 266 2.46 -15.65 17.39
N ALA A 267 1.13 -15.77 17.27
CA ALA A 267 0.34 -16.90 17.74
C ALA A 267 0.58 -18.20 16.95
N ASN A 268 1.08 -18.12 15.72
CA ASN A 268 1.36 -19.28 14.87
C ASN A 268 2.86 -19.62 14.89
N ILE A 269 3.37 -20.01 16.05
CA ILE A 269 4.72 -20.56 16.21
C ILE A 269 4.60 -22.07 16.43
N ARG A 270 5.19 -22.85 15.53
CA ARG A 270 5.26 -24.32 15.63
C ARG A 270 6.60 -24.79 15.06
N ASP A 271 7.21 -25.78 15.69
CA ASP A 271 8.45 -26.41 15.23
C ASP A 271 9.59 -25.41 14.92
N SER A 272 9.69 -24.34 15.72
CA SER A 272 10.63 -23.22 15.57
C SER A 272 10.42 -22.33 14.35
N TYR A 273 9.36 -22.55 13.55
CA TYR A 273 8.97 -21.69 12.44
C TYR A 273 7.92 -20.68 12.87
N VAL A 274 7.98 -19.50 12.25
CA VAL A 274 7.11 -18.36 12.55
C VAL A 274 6.47 -17.85 11.26
N ALA A 275 5.18 -17.52 11.33
CA ALA A 275 4.48 -16.84 10.26
C ALA A 275 5.00 -15.40 10.07
N HIS A 276 5.13 -14.97 8.82
CA HIS A 276 5.52 -13.63 8.44
C HIS A 276 4.46 -13.00 7.53
N ALA A 277 4.12 -11.75 7.82
CA ALA A 277 3.29 -10.95 6.94
C ALA A 277 4.07 -10.56 5.67
N PRO A 278 3.37 -10.23 4.57
CA PRO A 278 4.01 -9.70 3.37
C PRO A 278 4.90 -8.49 3.67
N CYS A 279 6.06 -8.40 3.02
CA CYS A 279 7.07 -7.42 3.40
C CYS A 279 6.67 -5.95 3.17
N ASP A 280 6.98 -5.09 4.15
CA ASP A 280 6.66 -3.65 4.11
C ASP A 280 7.34 -2.85 3.00
N LYS A 281 8.52 -3.29 2.55
CA LYS A 281 9.31 -2.51 1.59
C LYS A 281 8.86 -2.69 0.14
N ARG A 282 8.36 -3.87 -0.22
CA ARG A 282 8.02 -4.23 -1.60
C ARG A 282 6.55 -4.57 -1.76
N CYS A 283 6.02 -5.46 -0.92
CA CYS A 283 4.62 -5.89 -1.02
C CYS A 283 3.68 -4.72 -0.72
N ALA A 284 4.03 -3.83 0.21
CA ALA A 284 3.17 -2.69 0.54
C ALA A 284 2.91 -1.71 -0.60
N LEU A 285 3.82 -1.65 -1.58
CA LEU A 285 3.68 -0.80 -2.76
C LEU A 285 2.70 -1.36 -3.79
N ILE A 286 2.48 -2.68 -3.80
CA ILE A 286 1.75 -3.35 -4.88
C ILE A 286 0.49 -4.08 -4.43
N LEU A 287 0.46 -4.60 -3.21
CA LEU A 287 -0.68 -5.34 -2.70
C LEU A 287 -1.97 -4.52 -2.68
N PRO A 288 -1.99 -3.22 -2.30
CA PRO A 288 -3.20 -2.42 -2.42
C PRO A 288 -3.76 -2.35 -3.85
N GLY A 289 -2.88 -2.30 -4.86
CA GLY A 289 -3.28 -2.32 -6.28
C GLY A 289 -3.79 -3.68 -6.74
N ILE A 290 -3.14 -4.76 -6.31
CA ILE A 290 -3.54 -6.15 -6.63
C ILE A 290 -4.87 -6.51 -5.98
N LEU A 291 -5.05 -6.15 -4.70
CA LEU A 291 -6.27 -6.40 -3.93
C LEU A 291 -7.39 -5.39 -4.26
N GLY A 292 -7.03 -4.22 -4.81
CA GLY A 292 -7.95 -3.10 -5.04
C GLY A 292 -8.37 -2.36 -3.76
N LEU A 293 -7.83 -2.74 -2.60
CA LEU A 293 -8.08 -2.12 -1.30
C LEU A 293 -6.78 -2.10 -0.49
N ASN A 294 -6.52 -0.99 0.19
CA ASN A 294 -5.47 -0.91 1.20
C ASN A 294 -6.03 -1.36 2.56
N ILE A 295 -5.83 -2.62 2.89
CA ILE A 295 -6.30 -3.23 4.15
C ILE A 295 -5.25 -2.97 5.23
N LEU A 296 -5.66 -2.30 6.30
CA LEU A 296 -4.80 -1.96 7.43
C LEU A 296 -4.94 -2.94 8.58
N TYR A 297 -6.15 -3.47 8.79
CA TYR A 297 -6.46 -4.43 9.82
C TYR A 297 -7.67 -5.27 9.42
N ARG A 298 -7.69 -6.53 9.87
CA ARG A 298 -8.82 -7.43 9.73
C ARG A 298 -8.80 -8.47 10.85
N ASP A 299 -9.98 -8.85 11.30
CA ASP A 299 -10.20 -10.09 12.02
C ASP A 299 -11.51 -10.75 11.54
N ASN A 300 -12.11 -11.57 12.39
CA ASN A 300 -13.37 -12.26 12.08
C ASN A 300 -14.58 -11.31 12.11
N SER A 301 -14.49 -10.17 12.79
CA SER A 301 -15.59 -9.26 13.08
C SER A 301 -15.53 -7.97 12.25
N ILE A 302 -14.34 -7.40 12.03
CA ILE A 302 -14.18 -6.12 11.35
C ILE A 302 -13.05 -6.15 10.31
N ILE A 303 -13.10 -5.15 9.42
CA ILE A 303 -11.98 -4.78 8.55
C ILE A 303 -11.84 -3.26 8.52
N VAL A 304 -10.61 -2.77 8.63
CA VAL A 304 -10.27 -1.35 8.52
C VAL A 304 -9.41 -1.15 7.28
N ILE A 305 -9.87 -0.25 6.40
CA ILE A 305 -9.19 0.10 5.17
C ILE A 305 -8.73 1.55 5.19
N ASN A 306 -7.65 1.85 4.45
CA ASN A 306 -7.36 3.19 3.97
C ASN A 306 -7.99 3.35 2.59
N LYS A 307 -9.18 3.96 2.53
CA LYS A 307 -9.90 4.19 1.28
C LYS A 307 -9.13 5.21 0.44
N GLN A 308 -8.81 4.85 -0.79
CA GLN A 308 -8.23 5.78 -1.76
C GLN A 308 -9.22 6.90 -2.15
N SER A 309 -8.67 8.07 -2.46
CA SER A 309 -9.42 9.17 -3.10
C SER A 309 -9.98 8.71 -4.45
N GLY A 310 -11.20 9.14 -4.78
CA GLY A 310 -11.91 8.79 -6.01
C GLY A 310 -12.68 7.47 -5.96
N LEU A 311 -12.50 6.65 -4.92
CA LEU A 311 -13.28 5.41 -4.74
C LEU A 311 -14.55 5.67 -3.91
N LEU A 312 -15.71 5.25 -4.42
CA LEU A 312 -16.96 5.29 -3.65
C LEU A 312 -16.87 4.38 -2.42
N SER A 313 -17.45 4.80 -1.29
CA SER A 313 -17.55 3.95 -0.09
C SER A 313 -18.56 2.81 -0.28
N VAL A 314 -19.73 3.13 -0.83
CA VAL A 314 -20.86 2.22 -1.05
C VAL A 314 -21.31 2.30 -2.52
N PRO A 315 -22.06 1.30 -3.04
CA PRO A 315 -22.53 1.32 -4.42
C PRO A 315 -23.39 2.57 -4.69
N GLY A 316 -23.06 3.29 -5.77
CA GLY A 316 -23.87 4.40 -6.25
C GLY A 316 -25.07 3.95 -7.08
N ARG A 317 -25.89 4.92 -7.51
CA ARG A 317 -26.99 4.65 -8.44
C ARG A 317 -26.47 4.44 -9.86
N GLY A 318 -26.95 3.40 -10.53
CA GLY A 318 -26.60 3.04 -11.91
C GLY A 318 -25.39 2.11 -12.03
N ILE A 319 -25.30 1.40 -13.16
CA ILE A 319 -24.31 0.33 -13.40
C ILE A 319 -22.86 0.85 -13.36
N GLN A 320 -22.62 2.10 -13.78
CA GLN A 320 -21.28 2.69 -13.82
C GLN A 320 -20.72 3.06 -12.44
N LYS A 321 -21.58 3.13 -11.40
CA LYS A 321 -21.19 3.53 -10.03
C LYS A 321 -21.14 2.35 -9.05
N GLN A 322 -20.97 1.13 -9.58
CA GLN A 322 -20.90 -0.08 -8.76
C GLN A 322 -19.49 -0.37 -8.22
N ASP A 323 -18.44 0.22 -8.78
CA ASP A 323 -17.09 0.09 -8.22
C ASP A 323 -16.96 0.95 -6.94
N CYS A 324 -16.84 0.28 -5.80
CA CYS A 324 -16.80 0.90 -4.48
C CYS A 324 -16.09 -0.01 -3.46
N ALA A 325 -15.73 0.54 -2.30
CA ALA A 325 -15.05 -0.19 -1.24
C ALA A 325 -15.83 -1.44 -0.78
N VAL A 326 -17.14 -1.32 -0.56
CA VAL A 326 -18.01 -2.45 -0.19
C VAL A 326 -17.97 -3.58 -1.23
N ASN A 327 -18.13 -3.27 -2.51
CA ASN A 327 -18.16 -4.31 -3.55
C ASN A 327 -16.79 -4.95 -3.77
N ARG A 328 -15.69 -4.17 -3.67
CA ARG A 328 -14.33 -4.73 -3.70
C ARG A 328 -14.08 -5.66 -2.51
N LEU A 329 -14.54 -5.29 -1.32
CA LEU A 329 -14.45 -6.13 -0.13
C LEU A 329 -15.19 -7.46 -0.33
N ARG A 330 -16.43 -7.42 -0.81
CA ARG A 330 -17.25 -8.63 -1.03
C ARG A 330 -16.67 -9.56 -2.09
N ARG A 331 -15.97 -9.03 -3.09
CA ARG A 331 -15.24 -9.86 -4.07
C ARG A 331 -14.04 -10.58 -3.45
N LEU A 332 -13.29 -9.89 -2.59
CA LEU A 332 -12.17 -10.49 -1.85
C LEU A 332 -12.63 -11.52 -0.81
N PHE A 333 -13.78 -11.27 -0.19
CA PHE A 333 -14.30 -12.06 0.92
C PHE A 333 -15.77 -12.43 0.68
N PRO A 334 -16.05 -13.54 -0.03
CA PRO A 334 -17.42 -13.93 -0.37
C PRO A 334 -18.34 -14.20 0.83
N ASN A 335 -17.77 -14.54 1.99
CA ASN A 335 -18.53 -14.77 3.23
C ASN A 335 -18.86 -13.48 3.99
N CYS A 336 -18.42 -12.31 3.50
CA CYS A 336 -18.75 -11.02 4.10
C CYS A 336 -20.25 -10.72 3.92
N ILE A 337 -20.88 -10.10 4.92
CA ILE A 337 -22.29 -9.71 4.87
C ILE A 337 -22.61 -8.81 3.66
N ALA A 338 -23.88 -8.82 3.24
CA ALA A 338 -24.31 -8.11 2.03
C ALA A 338 -24.06 -6.60 2.10
N GLN A 339 -24.19 -5.99 3.28
CA GLN A 339 -23.96 -4.57 3.52
C GLN A 339 -23.03 -4.36 4.74
N PRO A 340 -21.71 -4.37 4.52
CA PRO A 340 -20.73 -4.27 5.60
C PRO A 340 -20.47 -2.82 6.06
N SER A 341 -20.94 -1.81 5.32
CA SER A 341 -20.69 -0.41 5.71
C SER A 341 -21.59 0.03 6.87
N VAL A 342 -20.95 0.57 7.91
CA VAL A 342 -21.59 1.19 9.09
C VAL A 342 -21.50 2.73 9.08
N HIS A 343 -20.59 3.25 8.27
CA HIS A 343 -20.40 4.67 7.97
C HIS A 343 -19.85 4.81 6.54
N ARG A 344 -19.63 6.03 6.07
CA ARG A 344 -19.10 6.30 4.73
C ARG A 344 -18.20 7.52 4.72
N LEU A 345 -17.21 7.46 3.83
CA LEU A 345 -16.47 8.63 3.37
C LEU A 345 -17.02 9.09 2.02
N ASP A 346 -16.85 10.37 1.69
CA ASP A 346 -17.15 10.86 0.35
C ASP A 346 -16.22 10.21 -0.68
N MET A 347 -16.61 10.24 -1.95
CA MET A 347 -15.85 9.60 -3.03
C MET A 347 -14.40 10.09 -3.07
N GLU A 348 -14.21 11.40 -2.97
CA GLU A 348 -12.91 12.08 -3.05
C GLU A 348 -12.16 12.09 -1.71
N THR A 349 -12.86 11.92 -0.59
CA THR A 349 -12.20 11.84 0.72
C THR A 349 -11.38 10.54 0.81
N SER A 350 -10.14 10.66 1.27
CA SER A 350 -9.25 9.50 1.50
C SER A 350 -9.21 9.12 2.98
N GLY A 351 -8.71 7.94 3.32
CA GLY A 351 -8.37 7.59 4.70
C GLY A 351 -9.22 6.48 5.33
N LEU A 352 -9.20 6.43 6.66
CA LEU A 352 -9.70 5.33 7.48
C LEU A 352 -11.20 5.10 7.34
N MET A 353 -11.56 3.85 7.06
CA MET A 353 -12.94 3.39 7.03
C MET A 353 -13.03 1.99 7.64
N VAL A 354 -13.79 1.84 8.72
CA VAL A 354 -14.20 0.52 9.26
C VAL A 354 -15.41 -0.03 8.51
N LEU A 355 -15.40 -1.34 8.26
CA LEU A 355 -16.47 -2.14 7.68
C LEU A 355 -16.68 -3.37 8.60
N ALA A 356 -17.92 -3.76 8.80
CA ALA A 356 -18.28 -4.93 9.59
C ALA A 356 -18.26 -6.19 8.72
N PHE A 357 -17.68 -7.27 9.22
CA PHE A 357 -17.63 -8.55 8.52
C PHE A 357 -18.84 -9.44 8.84
N THR A 358 -19.41 -9.28 10.04
CA THR A 358 -20.58 -10.02 10.56
C THR A 358 -21.77 -9.10 10.86
N GLU A 359 -22.97 -9.66 10.97
CA GLU A 359 -24.18 -8.88 11.31
C GLU A 359 -24.11 -8.29 12.73
N ASP A 360 -23.58 -9.05 13.69
CA ASP A 360 -23.47 -8.57 15.07
C ASP A 360 -22.48 -7.41 15.19
N ALA A 361 -21.33 -7.52 14.50
CA ALA A 361 -20.39 -6.41 14.39
C ALA A 361 -21.02 -5.19 13.72
N HIS A 362 -21.85 -5.40 12.69
CA HIS A 362 -22.55 -4.32 12.00
C HIS A 362 -23.54 -3.59 12.91
N ARG A 363 -24.39 -4.33 13.63
CA ARG A 363 -25.37 -3.76 14.57
C ARG A 363 -24.66 -2.98 15.69
N ASN A 364 -23.63 -3.56 16.29
CA ASN A 364 -22.87 -2.94 17.37
C ASN A 364 -22.20 -1.63 16.91
N LEU A 365 -21.46 -1.66 15.79
CA LEU A 365 -20.81 -0.47 15.27
C LEU A 365 -21.81 0.62 14.86
N CYS A 366 -22.94 0.26 14.23
CA CYS A 366 -24.00 1.22 13.92
C CYS A 366 -24.49 1.97 15.17
N LEU A 367 -24.72 1.25 16.27
CA LEU A 367 -25.11 1.86 17.55
C LEU A 367 -24.03 2.79 18.10
N GLN A 368 -22.75 2.45 17.96
CA GLN A 368 -21.65 3.33 18.39
C GLN A 368 -21.60 4.63 17.57
N PHE A 369 -21.82 4.55 16.26
CA PHE A 369 -21.91 5.73 15.40
C PHE A 369 -23.13 6.59 15.73
N GLU A 370 -24.29 5.97 15.96
CA GLU A 370 -25.53 6.64 16.34
C GLU A 370 -25.41 7.38 17.68
N LYS A 371 -24.75 6.74 18.67
CA LYS A 371 -24.50 7.32 20.00
C LYS A 371 -23.33 8.31 20.05
N GLY A 372 -22.62 8.53 18.94
CA GLY A 372 -21.47 9.44 18.89
C GLY A 372 -20.24 8.98 19.69
N LEU A 373 -20.12 7.66 19.94
CA LEU A 373 -19.01 7.08 20.70
C LEU A 373 -17.72 6.98 19.86
N VAL A 374 -17.87 6.92 18.53
CA VAL A 374 -16.76 6.81 17.59
C VAL A 374 -16.02 8.14 17.45
N LYS A 375 -14.72 8.13 17.75
CA LYS A 375 -13.84 9.29 17.60
C LYS A 375 -13.25 9.30 16.19
N LYS A 376 -13.35 10.43 15.50
CA LYS A 376 -12.84 10.62 14.14
C LYS A 376 -12.02 11.89 14.10
N ARG A 377 -10.88 11.87 13.40
CA ARG A 377 -10.16 13.09 13.02
C ARG A 377 -9.76 13.07 11.56
N TYR A 378 -9.82 14.24 10.96
CA TYR A 378 -9.51 14.47 9.56
C TYR A 378 -8.44 15.53 9.45
N THR A 379 -7.50 15.37 8.53
CA THR A 379 -6.58 16.43 8.13
C THR A 379 -7.11 17.03 6.83
N ALA A 380 -7.16 18.35 6.78
CA ALA A 380 -7.54 19.11 5.59
C ALA A 380 -6.51 20.19 5.28
N LEU A 381 -6.40 20.54 4.00
CA LEU A 381 -5.66 21.71 3.55
C LEU A 381 -6.62 22.69 2.86
N LEU A 382 -6.79 23.87 3.45
CA LEU A 382 -7.74 24.89 3.00
C LEU A 382 -7.05 25.93 2.11
N ASP A 383 -7.72 26.37 1.04
CA ASP A 383 -7.22 27.34 0.04
C ASP A 383 -7.28 28.77 0.59
N GLY A 384 -6.34 29.13 1.46
CA GLY A 384 -6.25 30.47 2.04
C GLY A 384 -5.55 30.50 3.40
N ASN A 385 -5.47 31.71 3.96
CA ASN A 385 -4.89 31.99 5.28
C ASN A 385 -5.99 32.30 6.30
N LEU A 386 -6.31 31.34 7.18
CA LEU A 386 -7.34 31.56 8.21
C LEU A 386 -6.93 32.59 9.28
N TYR A 387 -5.63 32.84 9.47
CA TYR A 387 -5.15 33.87 10.40
C TYR A 387 -5.55 35.28 9.96
N GLU A 388 -5.54 35.56 8.65
CA GLU A 388 -6.00 36.85 8.11
C GLU A 388 -7.51 37.05 8.31
N LYS A 389 -8.26 35.94 8.35
CA LYS A 389 -9.70 35.92 8.68
C LYS A 389 -9.98 35.95 10.18
N ARG A 390 -8.94 36.08 11.03
CA ARG A 390 -9.02 36.12 12.50
C ARG A 390 -9.72 34.90 13.11
N VAL A 391 -9.59 33.74 12.46
CA VAL A 391 -10.07 32.47 13.02
C VAL A 391 -9.14 32.07 14.16
N GLU A 392 -9.70 31.66 15.29
CA GLU A 392 -8.94 31.14 16.43
C GLU A 392 -8.27 29.80 16.09
N ASP A 393 -7.09 29.56 16.69
CA ASP A 393 -6.31 28.34 16.47
C ASP A 393 -7.09 27.05 16.76
N HIS A 394 -8.07 27.11 17.65
CA HIS A 394 -8.93 25.97 17.97
C HIS A 394 -10.34 26.48 18.25
N GLY A 395 -11.33 25.62 18.02
CA GLY A 395 -12.72 26.00 18.31
C GLY A 395 -13.73 24.95 17.92
N GLN A 396 -15.00 25.33 18.00
CA GLN A 396 -16.13 24.50 17.61
C GLN A 396 -17.15 25.32 16.83
N MET A 397 -17.64 24.77 15.72
CA MET A 397 -18.69 25.38 14.91
C MET A 397 -19.92 24.49 14.93
N GLU A 398 -21.07 25.14 14.93
CA GLU A 398 -22.38 24.51 14.79
C GLU A 398 -23.07 25.09 13.57
N LEU A 399 -23.27 24.26 12.55
CA LEU A 399 -23.92 24.63 11.29
C LEU A 399 -25.06 23.68 10.99
N TYR A 400 -25.98 24.08 10.11
CA TYR A 400 -27.17 23.30 9.79
C TYR A 400 -27.17 23.00 8.29
N PHE A 401 -27.10 21.72 7.93
CA PHE A 401 -26.94 21.31 6.52
C PHE A 401 -28.10 20.46 6.03
N ARG A 402 -28.49 20.66 4.78
CA ARG A 402 -29.40 19.76 4.06
C ARG A 402 -28.96 19.56 2.61
N LEU A 403 -29.56 18.57 1.98
CA LEU A 403 -29.39 18.32 0.55
C LEU A 403 -29.93 19.52 -0.26
N ASP A 404 -29.14 19.96 -1.22
CA ASP A 404 -29.64 20.80 -2.30
C ASP A 404 -30.37 19.91 -3.31
N ILE A 405 -31.69 20.03 -3.35
CA ILE A 405 -32.55 19.20 -4.20
C ILE A 405 -32.32 19.53 -5.68
N ASN A 406 -31.97 20.79 -5.98
CA ASN A 406 -31.81 21.31 -7.34
C ASN A 406 -30.41 21.03 -7.90
N ASN A 407 -29.42 20.85 -7.03
CA ASN A 407 -28.03 20.62 -7.42
C ASN A 407 -27.44 19.36 -6.79
N ARG A 408 -28.09 18.21 -6.95
CA ARG A 408 -27.57 16.95 -6.39
C ARG A 408 -26.19 16.62 -7.00
N PRO A 409 -25.16 16.25 -6.21
CA PRO A 409 -25.22 15.82 -4.81
C PRO A 409 -24.88 16.91 -3.77
N HIS A 410 -24.85 18.20 -4.13
CA HIS A 410 -24.51 19.30 -3.23
C HIS A 410 -25.40 19.33 -1.99
N GLN A 411 -24.80 19.85 -0.94
CA GLN A 411 -25.46 20.20 0.32
C GLN A 411 -25.37 21.72 0.46
N ILE A 412 -26.28 22.31 1.19
CA ILE A 412 -26.30 23.75 1.49
C ILE A 412 -26.54 23.97 2.98
N TRP A 413 -26.08 25.11 3.47
CA TRP A 413 -26.48 25.62 4.77
C TRP A 413 -27.95 26.07 4.74
N ASP A 414 -28.70 25.69 5.77
CA ASP A 414 -30.08 26.11 5.97
C ASP A 414 -30.40 26.04 7.46
N GLU A 415 -30.57 27.19 8.10
CA GLU A 415 -30.85 27.28 9.55
C GLU A 415 -32.17 26.62 9.96
N ILE A 416 -33.19 26.66 9.10
CA ILE A 416 -34.56 26.25 9.44
C ILE A 416 -34.75 24.75 9.19
N HIS A 417 -34.30 24.27 8.03
CA HIS A 417 -34.54 22.90 7.56
C HIS A 417 -33.29 22.03 7.60
N GLY A 418 -32.13 22.61 7.89
CA GLY A 418 -30.87 21.89 7.99
C GLY A 418 -30.78 21.01 9.24
N LYS A 419 -30.04 19.92 9.14
CA LYS A 419 -29.69 19.09 10.29
C LYS A 419 -28.45 19.65 10.95
N LYS A 420 -28.49 19.80 12.28
CA LYS A 420 -27.33 20.22 13.09
C LYS A 420 -26.10 19.35 12.78
N ALA A 421 -25.00 20.04 12.54
CA ALA A 421 -23.66 19.53 12.28
C ALA A 421 -22.68 20.25 13.22
N VAL A 422 -21.97 19.48 14.03
CA VAL A 422 -21.01 20.02 15.00
C VAL A 422 -19.61 19.52 14.65
N THR A 423 -18.69 20.46 14.47
CA THR A 423 -17.30 20.20 14.08
C THR A 423 -16.37 21.00 14.99
N ARG A 424 -15.41 20.32 15.63
CA ARG A 424 -14.26 20.99 16.25
C ARG A 424 -13.12 21.09 15.27
N TRP A 425 -12.28 22.11 15.41
CA TRP A 425 -11.08 22.29 14.60
C TRP A 425 -9.88 22.65 15.45
N ASP A 426 -8.70 22.32 14.92
CA ASP A 426 -7.40 22.78 15.37
C ASP A 426 -6.59 23.20 14.12
N ILE A 427 -6.18 24.47 14.04
CA ILE A 427 -5.29 24.99 13.01
C ILE A 427 -3.87 24.58 13.39
N ILE A 428 -3.21 23.85 12.49
CA ILE A 428 -1.86 23.32 12.71
C ILE A 428 -0.80 24.30 12.20
N GLY A 429 -1.13 25.06 11.16
CA GLY A 429 -0.26 26.09 10.63
C GLY A 429 -0.54 26.45 9.18
N LEU A 430 0.27 27.39 8.70
CA LEU A 430 0.25 27.89 7.32
C LEU A 430 1.40 27.28 6.52
N GLU A 431 1.10 26.78 5.33
CA GLU A 431 2.07 26.22 4.40
C GLU A 431 1.87 26.74 2.97
N ASN A 432 2.85 26.51 2.10
CA ASN A 432 2.73 26.80 0.69
C ASN A 432 2.27 25.54 -0.05
N TYR A 433 1.25 25.68 -0.88
CA TYR A 433 0.77 24.64 -1.77
C TYR A 433 1.11 24.99 -3.22
N THR A 434 1.80 24.09 -3.92
CA THR A 434 2.01 24.21 -5.37
C THR A 434 0.89 23.47 -6.08
N ALA A 435 0.05 24.22 -6.79
CA ALA A 435 -1.07 23.66 -7.51
C ALA A 435 -0.62 23.04 -8.86
N PRO A 436 -1.45 22.21 -9.53
CA PRO A 436 -1.06 21.54 -10.77
C PRO A 436 -0.58 22.44 -11.91
N ASP A 437 -1.01 23.70 -11.96
CA ASP A 437 -0.57 24.71 -12.93
C ASP A 437 0.76 25.39 -12.57
N GLY A 438 1.41 24.95 -11.48
CA GLY A 438 2.64 25.53 -10.95
C GLY A 438 2.44 26.76 -10.06
N SER A 439 1.21 27.24 -9.89
CA SER A 439 0.92 28.38 -9.02
C SER A 439 1.17 28.04 -7.55
N LEU A 440 1.77 28.99 -6.83
CA LEU A 440 1.99 28.89 -5.38
C LEU A 440 0.85 29.59 -4.65
N LYS A 441 0.19 28.86 -3.75
CA LYS A 441 -0.90 29.36 -2.91
C LYS A 441 -0.54 29.23 -1.43
N LYS A 442 -1.09 30.12 -0.61
CA LYS A 442 -1.09 29.96 0.85
C LYS A 442 -2.20 29.01 1.26
N ALA A 443 -1.88 28.05 2.10
CA ALA A 443 -2.82 27.04 2.52
C ALA A 443 -2.77 26.82 4.03
N THR A 444 -3.93 26.71 4.67
CA THR A 444 -4.02 26.48 6.10
C THR A 444 -4.30 25.01 6.37
N ARG A 445 -3.42 24.35 7.13
CA ARG A 445 -3.60 22.96 7.55
C ARG A 445 -4.47 22.90 8.79
N VAL A 446 -5.56 22.16 8.71
CA VAL A 446 -6.56 22.06 9.79
C VAL A 446 -6.79 20.59 10.14
N ILE A 447 -6.82 20.28 11.43
CA ILE A 447 -7.37 19.03 11.94
C ILE A 447 -8.84 19.25 12.31
N PHE A 448 -9.73 18.50 11.69
CA PHE A 448 -11.15 18.50 12.02
C PHE A 448 -11.51 17.29 12.88
N THR A 449 -12.29 17.54 13.94
CA THR A 449 -12.92 16.51 14.78
C THR A 449 -14.45 16.63 14.66
N PRO A 450 -15.09 15.94 13.69
CA PRO A 450 -16.53 16.00 13.51
C PRO A 450 -17.26 15.18 14.58
N LEU A 451 -18.04 15.86 15.43
CA LEU A 451 -18.86 15.21 16.47
C LEU A 451 -20.13 14.58 15.88
N THR A 452 -20.63 15.15 14.79
CA THR A 452 -21.70 14.57 13.96
C THR A 452 -21.13 13.94 12.67
N GLY A 453 -22.00 13.39 11.82
CA GLY A 453 -21.60 12.80 10.54
C GLY A 453 -22.57 13.13 9.41
N ARG A 454 -22.79 14.43 9.13
CA ARG A 454 -23.65 14.86 8.02
C ARG A 454 -22.92 14.75 6.69
N THR A 455 -23.66 14.53 5.60
CA THR A 455 -23.11 14.48 4.24
C THR A 455 -22.33 15.76 3.95
N HIS A 456 -21.10 15.63 3.45
CA HIS A 456 -20.21 16.74 3.09
C HIS A 456 -19.96 17.76 4.23
N GLN A 457 -20.16 17.37 5.50
CA GLN A 457 -20.11 18.27 6.67
C GLN A 457 -18.84 19.13 6.72
N LEU A 458 -17.67 18.51 6.57
CA LEU A 458 -16.38 19.23 6.65
C LEU A 458 -16.15 20.13 5.43
N ARG A 459 -16.62 19.69 4.25
CA ARG A 459 -16.47 20.45 3.01
C ARG A 459 -17.28 21.74 3.04
N LEU A 460 -18.54 21.66 3.50
CA LEU A 460 -19.38 22.85 3.71
C LEU A 460 -18.87 23.74 4.84
N ALA A 461 -18.50 23.14 5.98
CA ALA A 461 -17.92 23.88 7.10
C ALA A 461 -16.70 24.72 6.67
N SER A 462 -15.87 24.18 5.78
CA SER A 462 -14.77 24.92 5.17
C SER A 462 -15.26 26.00 4.19
N ASN A 463 -16.12 25.65 3.22
CA ASN A 463 -16.44 26.55 2.11
C ASN A 463 -17.50 27.63 2.42
N ASP A 464 -18.52 27.32 3.21
CA ASP A 464 -19.67 28.19 3.41
C ASP A 464 -19.30 29.45 4.20
N ILE A 465 -19.98 30.57 3.89
CA ILE A 465 -19.75 31.87 4.55
C ILE A 465 -20.06 31.84 6.06
N HIS A 466 -20.96 30.96 6.49
CA HIS A 466 -21.27 30.75 7.90
C HIS A 466 -20.20 29.91 8.63
N GLY A 467 -19.30 29.25 7.88
CA GLY A 467 -18.17 28.49 8.39
C GLY A 467 -16.87 29.29 8.27
N PHE A 468 -15.88 28.75 7.55
CA PHE A 468 -14.60 29.43 7.33
C PHE A 468 -14.53 30.27 6.06
N ASP A 469 -15.53 30.17 5.16
CA ASP A 469 -15.49 30.84 3.85
C ASP A 469 -14.20 30.53 3.05
N THR A 470 -13.61 29.36 3.29
CA THR A 470 -12.28 28.97 2.79
C THR A 470 -12.33 27.49 2.40
N PRO A 471 -12.59 27.15 1.13
CA PRO A 471 -12.79 25.78 0.70
C PRO A 471 -11.55 24.91 0.90
N ILE A 472 -11.76 23.60 0.99
CA ILE A 472 -10.68 22.62 0.94
C ILE A 472 -10.09 22.61 -0.47
N ILE A 473 -8.76 22.58 -0.58
CA ILE A 473 -8.06 22.50 -1.87
C ILE A 473 -8.49 21.23 -2.63
N GLY A 474 -8.74 21.38 -3.93
CA GLY A 474 -9.18 20.30 -4.80
C GLY A 474 -10.60 19.80 -4.54
N ASP A 475 -11.44 20.58 -3.85
CA ASP A 475 -12.86 20.27 -3.68
C ASP A 475 -13.63 20.57 -4.98
N SER A 476 -14.01 19.51 -5.72
CA SER A 476 -14.70 19.63 -7.00
C SER A 476 -16.16 20.08 -6.92
N LEU A 477 -16.77 20.08 -5.72
CA LEU A 477 -18.18 20.45 -5.55
C LEU A 477 -18.32 21.87 -5.01
N TYR A 478 -17.48 22.24 -4.04
CA TYR A 478 -17.63 23.50 -3.30
C TYR A 478 -16.50 24.49 -3.55
N GLY A 479 -15.34 24.02 -3.99
CA GLY A 479 -14.18 24.87 -4.24
C GLY A 479 -13.77 24.89 -5.71
N LYS A 480 -12.48 25.16 -5.91
CA LYS A 480 -11.82 25.00 -7.21
C LYS A 480 -11.04 23.69 -7.19
N CYS A 481 -11.18 22.90 -8.25
CA CYS A 481 -10.41 21.69 -8.47
C CYS A 481 -9.88 21.73 -9.89
N MET A 482 -8.56 21.75 -10.05
CA MET A 482 -7.91 21.66 -11.35
C MET A 482 -7.79 20.21 -11.81
N ASP A 483 -7.55 20.02 -13.11
CA ASP A 483 -7.26 18.70 -13.66
C ASP A 483 -6.01 18.12 -13.00
N GLY A 484 -6.12 16.89 -12.49
CA GLY A 484 -5.05 16.23 -11.73
C GLY A 484 -4.96 16.65 -10.25
N GLU A 485 -5.72 17.65 -9.82
CA GLU A 485 -5.88 18.00 -8.39
C GLU A 485 -6.84 17.00 -7.71
N ARG A 486 -6.74 16.87 -6.38
CA ARG A 486 -7.63 16.02 -5.59
C ARG A 486 -8.07 16.74 -4.33
N LEU A 487 -9.22 16.35 -3.80
CA LEU A 487 -9.66 16.82 -2.48
C LEU A 487 -8.61 16.49 -1.40
N LEU A 488 -8.03 17.54 -0.83
CA LEU A 488 -7.07 17.45 0.27
C LEU A 488 -7.80 17.31 1.62
N LEU A 489 -8.60 16.24 1.73
CA LEU A 489 -9.26 15.80 2.96
C LEU A 489 -8.94 14.32 3.21
N HIS A 490 -8.41 14.03 4.40
CA HIS A 490 -7.98 12.69 4.78
C HIS A 490 -8.47 12.31 6.18
N ALA A 491 -9.21 11.20 6.30
CA ALA A 491 -9.57 10.59 7.58
C ALA A 491 -8.35 9.91 8.20
N HIS A 492 -7.57 10.65 9.00
CA HIS A 492 -6.27 10.18 9.49
C HIS A 492 -6.36 9.39 10.81
N TYR A 493 -7.44 9.54 11.59
CA TYR A 493 -7.63 8.83 12.86
C TYR A 493 -9.07 8.35 13.04
N LEU A 494 -9.19 7.12 13.54
CA LEU A 494 -10.47 6.47 13.88
C LEU A 494 -10.30 5.63 15.14
N SER A 495 -11.19 5.81 16.12
CA SER A 495 -11.23 5.01 17.35
C SER A 495 -12.66 4.67 17.74
N PHE A 496 -12.86 3.43 18.18
CA PHE A 496 -14.15 2.85 18.56
C PHE A 496 -13.91 1.60 19.43
N ASP A 497 -14.96 1.08 20.05
CA ASP A 497 -14.86 -0.16 20.82
C ASP A 497 -15.05 -1.36 19.90
N HIS A 498 -14.14 -2.32 19.96
CA HIS A 498 -14.17 -3.50 19.12
C HIS A 498 -15.46 -4.30 19.39
N PRO A 499 -16.28 -4.61 18.36
CA PRO A 499 -17.64 -5.13 18.58
C PRO A 499 -17.70 -6.51 19.26
N GLU A 500 -16.63 -7.31 19.14
CA GLU A 500 -16.55 -8.65 19.74
C GLU A 500 -15.86 -8.64 21.11
N THR A 501 -14.85 -7.79 21.32
CA THR A 501 -14.01 -7.84 22.52
C THR A 501 -14.31 -6.73 23.51
N GLY A 502 -15.04 -5.68 23.10
CA GLY A 502 -15.33 -4.50 23.91
C GLY A 502 -14.14 -3.57 24.14
N ASN A 503 -12.93 -3.96 23.75
CA ASN A 503 -11.74 -3.14 23.93
C ASN A 503 -11.72 -1.97 22.94
N THR A 504 -11.37 -0.78 23.40
CA THR A 504 -11.14 0.36 22.52
C THR A 504 -9.95 0.08 21.60
N VAL A 505 -10.18 0.22 20.31
CA VAL A 505 -9.16 0.11 19.26
C VAL A 505 -8.95 1.48 18.61
N GLU A 506 -7.70 1.72 18.18
CA GLU A 506 -7.31 2.98 17.54
C GLU A 506 -6.55 2.69 16.25
N PHE A 507 -6.91 3.41 15.19
CA PHE A 507 -6.26 3.33 13.90
C PHE A 507 -5.78 4.72 13.50
N THR A 508 -4.54 4.78 13.03
CA THR A 508 -3.95 5.98 12.42
C THR A 508 -3.49 5.67 11.01
N CYS A 509 -3.70 6.62 10.11
CA CYS A 509 -3.18 6.58 8.76
C CYS A 509 -2.53 7.93 8.45
N PRO A 510 -1.22 7.97 8.11
CA PRO A 510 -0.56 9.22 7.76
C PRO A 510 -1.28 9.95 6.62
N CYS A 511 -1.45 11.27 6.78
CA CYS A 511 -1.98 12.12 5.74
C CYS A 511 -1.04 12.08 4.52
N PRO A 512 -1.54 11.80 3.29
CA PRO A 512 -0.68 11.66 2.11
C PRO A 512 -0.32 13.00 1.46
N PHE A 513 -0.62 14.13 2.10
CA PHE A 513 -0.30 15.50 1.68
C PHE A 513 0.03 16.36 2.89
#